data_AF-A0A428XS26-F1
#
_entry.id   AF-A0A428XS26-F1
#
_cell.length_a   1.000
_cell.length_b   1.000
_cell.length_c   1.000
_cell.angle_alpha   90.00
_cell.angle_beta   90.00
_cell.angle_gamma   90.00
#
_symmetry.space_group_name_H-M   'P 1'
#
loop_
_entity.id
_entity.type
_entity.pdbx_description
1 polymer ?
#
loop_
_entity_poly.entity_id
_entity_poly.type
_entity_poly.pdbx_seq_one_letter_code
_entity_poly.pdbx_strand_id
1 'polypeptide(L)'
;MFAMADIANADALTACFNEKKHWNFWRPVTAVQLADTDGNPATTADPAWMPLVVTPPFPDHTSGHTCSTSAIMLALRTFFGRDDLSFSAYSADSGTTRSFSSFSQALAEVVEARIWAGVHFRSADVQGVQVGTRVARDVLAREFHRR
;
A
#
# COMPACT_ATOMS: atom_id res chain seq x y z
N MET A 1 -19.71 -1.93 -9.59
CA MET A 1 -18.23 -2.08 -9.53
C MET A 1 -17.56 -0.79 -9.10
N PHE A 2 -17.55 0.26 -9.94
CA PHE A 2 -16.81 1.50 -9.65
C PHE A 2 -17.17 2.13 -8.30
N ALA A 3 -18.46 2.31 -7.99
CA ALA A 3 -18.88 2.82 -6.69
C ALA A 3 -18.34 2.01 -5.48
N MET A 4 -18.28 0.69 -5.59
CA MET A 4 -17.72 -0.16 -4.52
C MET A 4 -16.22 0.08 -4.37
N ALA A 5 -15.48 0.15 -5.47
CA ALA A 5 -14.03 0.36 -5.47
C ALA A 5 -13.66 1.77 -4.99
N ASP A 6 -14.35 2.79 -5.50
CA ASP A 6 -14.01 4.19 -5.24
C ASP A 6 -14.34 4.59 -3.80
N ILE A 7 -15.51 4.17 -3.26
CA ILE A 7 -15.88 4.45 -1.87
C ILE A 7 -14.97 3.68 -0.89
N ALA A 8 -14.74 2.39 -1.13
CA ALA A 8 -13.83 1.61 -0.29
C ALA A 8 -12.40 2.19 -0.29
N ASN A 9 -11.93 2.66 -1.45
CA ASN A 9 -10.63 3.32 -1.57
C ASN A 9 -10.56 4.64 -0.81
N ALA A 10 -11.59 5.49 -0.93
CA ALA A 10 -11.64 6.79 -0.25
C ALA A 10 -11.58 6.64 1.27
N ASP A 11 -12.36 5.71 1.84
CA ASP A 11 -12.36 5.46 3.28
C ASP A 11 -11.06 4.80 3.74
N ALA A 12 -10.51 3.87 2.94
CA ALA A 12 -9.23 3.23 3.25
C ALA A 12 -8.07 4.25 3.29
N LEU A 13 -8.06 5.21 2.37
CA LEU A 13 -7.07 6.30 2.37
C LEU A 13 -7.29 7.26 3.55
N THR A 14 -8.53 7.54 3.92
CA THR A 14 -8.84 8.36 5.10
C THR A 14 -8.28 7.71 6.37
N ALA A 15 -8.55 6.42 6.58
CA ALA A 15 -7.99 5.65 7.69
C ALA A 15 -6.46 5.59 7.63
N CYS A 16 -5.89 5.36 6.45
CA CYS A 16 -4.44 5.33 6.24
C CYS A 16 -3.76 6.64 6.67
N PHE A 17 -4.31 7.79 6.28
CA PHE A 17 -3.74 9.08 6.64
C PHE A 17 -3.93 9.42 8.11
N ASN A 18 -4.98 8.88 8.75
CA ASN A 18 -5.12 8.95 10.20
C ASN A 18 -3.97 8.19 10.90
N GLU A 19 -3.63 6.98 10.45
CA GLU A 19 -2.48 6.23 10.97
C GLU A 19 -1.15 6.97 10.73
N LYS A 20 -0.95 7.54 9.53
CA LYS A 20 0.23 8.38 9.23
C LYS A 20 0.39 9.53 10.20
N LYS A 21 -0.70 10.23 10.48
CA LYS A 21 -0.69 11.33 11.43
C LYS A 21 -0.42 10.85 12.86
N HIS A 22 -1.02 9.73 13.26
CA HIS A 22 -0.89 9.21 14.61
C HIS A 22 0.52 8.74 14.93
N TRP A 23 1.11 7.92 14.05
CA TRP A 23 2.42 7.31 14.29
C TRP A 23 3.60 8.20 13.88
N ASN A 24 3.39 9.08 12.90
CA ASN A 24 4.40 10.01 12.37
C ASN A 24 5.78 9.34 12.13
N PHE A 25 5.76 8.09 11.65
CA PHE A 25 6.96 7.27 11.54
C PHE A 25 7.85 7.75 10.39
N TRP A 26 9.15 7.81 10.63
CA TRP A 26 10.16 8.23 9.65
C TRP A 26 10.24 7.30 8.43
N ARG A 27 10.80 7.83 7.34
CA ARG A 27 10.97 7.11 6.06
C ARG A 27 12.28 6.32 6.03
N PRO A 28 12.40 5.30 5.15
CA PRO A 28 13.64 4.55 4.99
C PRO A 28 14.86 5.43 4.71
N VAL A 29 14.72 6.50 3.92
CA VAL A 29 15.84 7.44 3.67
C VAL A 29 16.40 8.05 4.94
N THR A 30 15.52 8.52 5.83
CA THR A 30 15.95 9.08 7.12
C THR A 30 16.52 8.00 8.03
N ALA A 31 15.87 6.83 8.09
CA ALA A 31 16.29 5.75 8.97
C ALA A 31 17.64 5.14 8.57
N VAL A 32 17.91 4.96 7.27
CA VAL A 32 19.20 4.43 6.78
C VAL A 32 20.32 5.45 6.96
N GLN A 33 20.06 6.72 6.69
CA GLN A 33 21.07 7.78 6.86
C GLN A 33 21.42 8.06 8.32
N LEU A 34 20.46 7.84 9.23
CA LEU A 34 20.61 8.07 10.67
C LEU A 34 20.56 6.76 11.48
N ALA A 35 20.95 5.64 10.88
CA ALA A 35 20.78 4.34 11.52
C ALA A 35 21.62 4.19 12.80
N ASP A 36 22.67 4.99 12.97
CA ASP A 36 23.45 5.10 14.21
C ASP A 36 22.69 5.77 15.38
N THR A 37 21.51 6.34 15.12
CA THR A 37 20.66 7.01 16.12
C THR A 37 19.46 6.17 16.57
N ASP A 38 19.25 4.99 15.99
CA ASP A 38 18.04 4.18 16.19
C ASP A 38 18.10 3.23 17.40
N GLY A 39 19.27 3.10 18.04
CA GLY A 39 19.51 2.21 19.18
C GLY A 39 19.64 0.72 18.81
N ASN A 40 19.75 0.38 17.52
CA ASN A 40 19.91 -0.97 17.02
C ASN A 40 21.36 -1.23 16.59
N PRO A 41 22.15 -2.04 17.33
CA PRO A 41 23.55 -2.30 16.97
C PRO A 41 23.73 -3.12 15.69
N ALA A 42 22.65 -3.65 15.10
CA ALA A 42 22.67 -4.39 13.84
C ALA A 42 22.51 -3.49 12.61
N THR A 43 22.26 -2.20 12.78
CA THR A 43 22.17 -1.24 11.68
C THR A 43 23.46 -0.42 11.58
N THR A 44 23.74 0.10 10.38
CA THR A 44 24.90 0.96 10.13
C THR A 44 24.44 2.10 9.26
N ALA A 45 24.76 3.33 9.67
CA ALA A 45 24.36 4.51 8.93
C ALA A 45 25.05 4.54 7.56
N ASP A 46 24.28 4.82 6.51
CA ASP A 46 24.79 5.19 5.20
C ASP A 46 24.26 6.57 4.82
N PRO A 47 25.02 7.65 5.11
CA PRO A 47 24.60 9.02 4.85
C PRO A 47 24.39 9.34 3.36
N ALA A 48 24.92 8.52 2.44
CA ALA A 48 24.79 8.71 1.01
C ALA A 48 23.65 7.89 0.40
N TRP A 49 23.02 7.00 1.17
CA TRP A 49 21.94 6.15 0.68
C TRP A 49 20.74 6.99 0.22
N MET A 50 20.21 6.65 -0.96
CA MET A 50 19.03 7.27 -1.54
C MET A 50 18.08 6.19 -2.09
N PRO A 51 16.75 6.40 -1.98
CA PRO A 51 15.76 5.48 -2.53
C PRO A 51 15.73 5.58 -4.06
N LEU A 52 15.24 4.52 -4.71
CA LEU A 52 15.06 4.47 -6.17
C LEU A 52 14.01 5.49 -6.65
N VAL A 53 12.97 5.70 -5.85
CA VAL A 53 11.88 6.65 -6.15
C VAL A 53 11.91 7.79 -5.14
N VAL A 54 11.56 9.01 -5.59
CA VAL A 54 11.42 10.19 -4.73
C VAL A 54 10.50 9.87 -3.55
N THR A 55 11.02 10.10 -2.34
CA THR A 55 10.26 9.86 -1.11
C THR A 55 9.10 10.86 -1.00
N PRO A 56 7.85 10.41 -0.85
CA PRO A 56 6.71 11.32 -0.71
C PRO A 56 6.76 12.12 0.60
N PRO A 57 6.25 13.37 0.62
CA PRO A 57 6.35 14.29 1.75
C PRO A 57 5.30 14.02 2.84
N PHE A 58 5.21 12.76 3.30
CA PHE A 58 4.34 12.34 4.40
C PHE A 58 4.93 11.12 5.13
N PRO A 59 4.54 10.86 6.38
CA PRO A 59 5.08 9.77 7.20
C PRO A 59 5.00 8.39 6.53
N ASP A 60 5.87 7.48 6.93
CA ASP A 60 5.95 6.14 6.37
C ASP A 60 4.70 5.30 6.68
N HIS A 61 4.39 5.17 7.96
CA HIS A 61 3.43 4.19 8.47
C HIS A 61 2.01 4.73 8.50
N THR A 62 1.00 4.11 7.87
CA THR A 62 1.05 2.95 6.96
C THR A 62 1.26 3.35 5.51
N SER A 63 1.61 2.41 4.64
CA SER A 63 1.78 2.65 3.19
C SER A 63 0.44 2.96 2.51
N GLY A 64 0.35 4.14 1.88
CA GLY A 64 -0.89 4.59 1.22
C GLY A 64 -1.25 3.77 -0.02
N HIS A 65 -0.24 3.30 -0.78
CA HIS A 65 -0.46 2.44 -1.93
C HIS A 65 -1.08 1.11 -1.51
N THR A 66 -0.57 0.47 -0.46
CA THR A 66 -1.11 -0.83 -0.02
C THR A 66 -2.49 -0.70 0.62
N CYS A 67 -2.79 0.40 1.34
CA CYS A 67 -4.16 0.71 1.77
C CYS A 67 -5.13 0.83 0.59
N SER A 68 -4.76 1.62 -0.42
CA SER A 68 -5.58 1.84 -1.61
C SER A 68 -5.77 0.57 -2.44
N THR A 69 -4.67 -0.10 -2.81
CA THR A 69 -4.71 -1.29 -3.64
C THR A 69 -5.45 -2.43 -2.94
N SER A 70 -5.26 -2.65 -1.63
CA SER A 70 -5.99 -3.71 -0.94
C SER A 70 -7.50 -3.46 -0.92
N ALA A 71 -7.93 -2.21 -0.72
CA ALA A 71 -9.34 -1.84 -0.75
C ALA A 71 -9.95 -2.05 -2.15
N ILE A 72 -9.29 -1.56 -3.20
CA ILE A 72 -9.74 -1.70 -4.59
C ILE A 72 -9.79 -3.18 -5.00
N MET A 73 -8.71 -3.94 -4.76
CA MET A 73 -8.64 -5.36 -5.14
C MET A 73 -9.69 -6.19 -4.41
N LEU A 74 -9.98 -5.90 -3.13
CA LEU A 74 -11.05 -6.57 -2.41
C LEU A 74 -12.44 -6.19 -2.96
N ALA A 75 -12.67 -4.92 -3.30
CA ALA A 75 -13.93 -4.49 -3.90
C ALA A 75 -14.18 -5.16 -5.26
N LEU A 76 -13.15 -5.27 -6.11
CA LEU A 76 -13.22 -5.96 -7.39
C LEU A 76 -13.47 -7.46 -7.20
N ARG A 77 -12.71 -8.12 -6.32
CA ARG A 77 -12.92 -9.52 -5.96
C ARG A 77 -14.35 -9.78 -5.47
N THR A 78 -14.89 -8.88 -4.65
CA THR A 78 -16.27 -8.98 -4.12
C THR A 78 -17.30 -8.80 -5.23
N PHE A 79 -17.10 -7.81 -6.11
CA PHE A 79 -18.01 -7.53 -7.22
C PHE A 79 -18.09 -8.70 -8.22
N PHE A 80 -16.94 -9.27 -8.60
CA PHE A 80 -16.88 -10.39 -9.54
C PHE A 80 -17.13 -11.76 -8.88
N GLY A 81 -17.15 -11.84 -7.54
CA GLY A 81 -17.31 -13.08 -6.79
C GLY A 81 -16.15 -14.05 -6.92
N ARG A 82 -14.99 -13.61 -7.44
CA ARG A 82 -13.80 -14.44 -7.70
C ARG A 82 -12.52 -13.60 -7.65
N ASP A 83 -11.39 -14.25 -7.39
CA ASP A 83 -10.06 -13.61 -7.32
C ASP A 83 -9.25 -13.79 -8.62
N ASP A 84 -9.40 -14.93 -9.27
CA ASP A 84 -8.65 -15.42 -10.43
C ASP A 84 -9.15 -14.81 -11.75
N LEU A 85 -9.19 -13.48 -11.79
CA LEU A 85 -9.47 -12.72 -13.00
C LEU A 85 -8.16 -12.16 -13.55
N SER A 86 -7.78 -12.58 -14.75
CA SER A 86 -6.55 -12.09 -15.40
C SER A 86 -6.75 -10.70 -15.99
N PHE A 87 -5.77 -9.81 -15.77
CA PHE A 87 -5.79 -8.46 -16.30
C PHE A 87 -4.37 -7.92 -16.51
N SER A 88 -4.26 -6.84 -17.27
CA SER A 88 -3.00 -6.14 -17.50
C SER A 88 -3.12 -4.66 -17.09
N ALA A 89 -2.02 -4.10 -16.58
CA ALA A 89 -1.92 -2.70 -16.21
C ALA A 89 -0.70 -2.08 -16.89
N TYR A 90 -0.91 -0.97 -17.60
CA TYR A 90 0.15 -0.17 -18.19
C TYR A 90 0.64 0.88 -17.19
N SER A 91 1.97 1.04 -17.08
CA SER A 91 2.61 2.08 -16.29
C SER A 91 3.25 3.10 -17.22
N ALA A 92 2.76 4.34 -17.15
CA ALA A 92 3.36 5.46 -17.87
C ALA A 92 4.78 5.78 -17.37
N ASP A 93 5.05 5.56 -16.09
CA ASP A 93 6.35 5.85 -15.46
C ASP A 93 7.46 4.92 -15.97
N SER A 94 7.13 3.66 -16.27
CA SER A 94 8.10 2.66 -16.76
C SER A 94 7.99 2.39 -18.26
N GLY A 95 6.89 2.80 -18.91
CA GLY A 95 6.57 2.42 -20.28
C GLY A 95 6.28 0.93 -20.46
N THR A 96 6.00 0.20 -19.37
CA THR A 96 5.79 -1.26 -19.40
C THR A 96 4.35 -1.64 -19.06
N THR A 97 3.94 -2.80 -19.55
CA THR A 97 2.67 -3.45 -19.18
C THR A 97 2.97 -4.66 -18.29
N ARG A 98 2.37 -4.68 -17.10
CA ARG A 98 2.38 -5.83 -16.18
C ARG A 98 1.09 -6.63 -16.39
N SER A 99 1.18 -7.95 -16.30
CA SER A 99 0.02 -8.84 -16.38
C SER A 99 -0.09 -9.67 -15.11
N PHE A 100 -1.31 -9.81 -14.63
CA PHE A 100 -1.66 -10.51 -13.40
C PHE A 100 -2.70 -11.57 -13.70
N SER A 101 -2.61 -12.73 -13.04
CA SER A 101 -3.61 -13.79 -13.09
C SER A 101 -4.72 -13.61 -12.05
N SER A 102 -4.51 -12.77 -11.03
CA SER A 102 -5.51 -12.50 -9.99
C SER A 102 -5.34 -11.14 -9.31
N PHE A 103 -6.41 -10.66 -8.66
CA PHE A 103 -6.35 -9.44 -7.85
C PHE A 103 -5.38 -9.58 -6.66
N SER A 104 -5.34 -10.76 -6.04
CA SER A 104 -4.41 -11.03 -4.94
C SER A 104 -2.95 -11.03 -5.39
N GLN A 105 -2.64 -11.48 -6.62
CA GLN A 105 -1.27 -11.39 -7.16
C GLN A 105 -0.85 -9.92 -7.31
N ALA A 106 -1.71 -9.07 -7.88
CA ALA A 106 -1.41 -7.65 -8.04
C ALA A 106 -1.18 -6.96 -6.69
N LEU A 107 -1.99 -7.28 -5.68
CA LEU A 107 -1.79 -6.76 -4.32
C LEU A 107 -0.45 -7.20 -3.72
N ALA A 108 -0.10 -8.50 -3.82
CA ALA A 108 1.16 -9.01 -3.32
C ALA A 108 2.37 -8.32 -3.98
N GLU A 109 2.28 -8.05 -5.28
CA GLU A 109 3.34 -7.36 -6.00
C GLU A 109 3.48 -5.90 -5.57
N VAL A 110 2.37 -5.18 -5.31
CA VAL A 110 2.44 -3.80 -4.81
C VAL A 110 3.17 -3.73 -3.47
N VAL A 111 2.98 -4.69 -2.57
CA VAL A 111 3.71 -4.76 -1.28
C VAL A 111 5.22 -4.77 -1.50
N GLU A 112 5.71 -5.63 -2.39
CA GLU A 112 7.15 -5.70 -2.68
C GLU A 112 7.65 -4.45 -3.44
N ALA A 113 6.85 -3.93 -4.37
CA ALA A 113 7.23 -2.79 -5.20
C ALA A 113 7.57 -1.55 -4.35
N ARG A 114 6.92 -1.34 -3.19
CA ARG A 114 7.21 -0.19 -2.32
C ARG A 114 8.54 -0.33 -1.60
N ILE A 115 8.93 -1.57 -1.29
CA ILE A 115 10.21 -1.92 -0.67
C ILE A 115 11.33 -1.76 -1.71
N TRP A 116 11.14 -2.31 -2.92
CA TRP A 116 12.11 -2.16 -4.02
C TRP A 116 12.32 -0.70 -4.42
N ALA A 117 11.27 0.12 -4.36
CA ALA A 117 11.36 1.56 -4.57
C ALA A 117 12.14 2.30 -3.46
N GLY A 118 12.40 1.66 -2.32
CA GLY A 118 13.08 2.25 -1.17
C GLY A 118 12.24 3.24 -0.37
N VAL A 119 10.92 3.26 -0.55
CA VAL A 119 10.07 4.31 0.04
C VAL A 119 9.28 3.88 1.26
N HIS A 120 9.15 2.56 1.51
CA HIS A 120 8.45 2.03 2.66
C HIS A 120 9.19 0.89 3.36
N PHE A 121 9.02 0.80 4.67
CA PHE A 121 9.33 -0.42 5.40
C PHE A 121 8.27 -1.49 5.10
N ARG A 122 8.68 -2.77 5.07
CA ARG A 122 7.77 -3.91 4.89
C ARG A 122 6.60 -3.90 5.89
N SER A 123 6.84 -3.47 7.12
CA SER A 123 5.80 -3.37 8.15
C SER A 123 4.71 -2.35 7.77
N ALA A 124 5.05 -1.21 7.18
CA ALA A 124 4.08 -0.23 6.73
C ALA A 124 3.25 -0.72 5.55
N ASP A 125 3.83 -1.51 4.65
CA ASP A 125 3.12 -2.16 3.55
C ASP A 125 2.15 -3.24 4.04
N VAL A 126 2.62 -4.17 4.90
CA VAL A 126 1.77 -5.23 5.45
C VAL A 126 0.62 -4.65 6.27
N GLN A 127 0.89 -3.66 7.13
CA GLN A 127 -0.16 -3.03 7.93
C GLN A 127 -1.09 -2.18 7.06
N GLY A 128 -0.60 -1.56 5.99
CA GLY A 128 -1.46 -0.87 5.03
C GLY A 128 -2.44 -1.81 4.32
N VAL A 129 -2.00 -3.01 3.91
CA VAL A 129 -2.91 -4.05 3.40
C VAL A 129 -3.99 -4.40 4.43
N GLN A 130 -3.61 -4.53 5.70
CA GLN A 130 -4.58 -4.84 6.75
C GLN A 130 -5.61 -3.72 6.96
N VAL A 131 -5.17 -2.46 7.00
CA VAL A 131 -6.07 -1.29 7.13
C VAL A 131 -7.04 -1.24 5.96
N GLY A 132 -6.54 -1.23 4.72
CA GLY A 132 -7.39 -1.14 3.54
C GLY A 132 -8.36 -2.31 3.40
N THR A 133 -7.92 -3.53 3.70
CA THR A 133 -8.78 -4.72 3.71
C THR A 133 -9.88 -4.61 4.77
N ARG A 134 -9.57 -4.18 5.99
CA ARG A 134 -10.56 -4.05 7.07
C ARG A 134 -11.62 -3.00 6.73
N VAL A 135 -11.19 -1.83 6.27
CA VAL A 135 -12.10 -0.75 5.88
C VAL A 135 -12.99 -1.17 4.71
N ALA A 136 -12.41 -1.75 3.66
CA ALA A 136 -13.18 -2.22 2.52
C ALA A 136 -14.21 -3.30 2.91
N ARG A 137 -13.88 -4.23 3.80
CA ARG A 137 -14.88 -5.20 4.30
C ARG A 137 -16.07 -4.53 4.97
N ASP A 138 -15.81 -3.54 5.83
CA ASP A 138 -16.88 -2.83 6.55
C ASP A 138 -17.77 -2.03 5.59
N VAL A 139 -17.16 -1.24 4.69
CA VAL A 139 -17.87 -0.47 3.65
C VAL A 139 -18.73 -1.38 2.78
N LEU A 140 -18.16 -2.48 2.26
CA LEU A 140 -18.87 -3.39 1.36
C LEU A 140 -20.03 -4.11 2.08
N ALA A 141 -19.85 -4.46 3.35
CA ALA A 141 -20.89 -5.11 4.14
C ALA A 141 -22.04 -4.15 4.47
N ARG A 142 -21.78 -2.86 4.73
CA ARG A 142 -22.82 -1.91 5.13
C ARG A 142 -23.54 -1.28 3.95
N GLU A 143 -22.79 -0.85 2.94
CA GLU A 143 -23.31 0.00 1.87
C GLU A 143 -23.64 -0.76 0.58
N PHE A 144 -23.11 -1.99 0.42
CA PHE A 144 -23.21 -2.74 -0.83
C PHE A 144 -23.65 -4.20 -0.68
N HIS A 145 -24.20 -4.59 0.48
CA HIS A 145 -24.80 -5.92 0.63
C HIS A 145 -26.10 -6.03 -0.19
N ARG A 146 -26.35 -7.22 -0.78
CA ARG A 146 -27.66 -7.51 -1.36
C ARG A 146 -28.68 -7.63 -0.23
N ARG A 147 -29.78 -6.90 -0.35
CA ARG A 147 -30.99 -7.09 0.48
C ARG A 147 -31.67 -8.41 0.12
#